data_AF-A0A926G3V6-F1
#
_entry.id   AF-A0A926G3V6-F1
#
_cell.length_a   1.000
_cell.length_b   1.000
_cell.length_c   1.000
_cell.angle_alpha   90.00
_cell.angle_beta   90.00
_cell.angle_gamma   90.00
#
_symmetry.space_group_name_H-M   'P 1'
#
loop_
_entity.id
_entity.type
_entity.pdbx_description
1 polymer ?
#
loop_
_entity_poly.entity_id
_entity_poly.type
_entity_poly.pdbx_seq_one_letter_code
_entity_poly.pdbx_strand_id
1 'polypeptide(L)'
;MRYELMEVARHREADAPATTAAIAALLAAGYDVRRPANNAHQLKVTASLSYYPTTGVLFVDGHAKPLEPRGLEALFAVLRSVQLARSR
;
A
#
# COMPACT_ATOMS: atom_id res chain seq x y z
N MET A 1 -5.41 8.73 12.02
CA MET A 1 -4.32 9.58 11.48
C MET A 1 -4.66 9.90 10.03
N ARG A 2 -4.53 11.16 9.59
CA ARG A 2 -4.80 11.53 8.19
C ARG A 2 -3.66 11.05 7.28
N TYR A 3 -3.99 10.62 6.07
CA TYR A 3 -3.01 10.09 5.11
C TYR A 3 -1.90 11.11 4.78
N GLU A 4 -2.23 12.38 4.57
CA GLU A 4 -1.24 13.39 4.17
C GLU A 4 -0.21 13.69 5.28
N LEU A 5 -0.55 13.39 6.54
CA LEU A 5 0.33 13.61 7.69
C LEU A 5 1.26 12.41 7.96
N MET A 6 1.13 11.32 7.19
CA MET A 6 1.98 10.14 7.33
C MET A 6 3.34 10.35 6.68
N GLU A 7 4.35 9.74 7.27
CA GLU A 7 5.69 9.70 6.68
C GLU A 7 5.63 9.00 5.32
N VAL A 8 6.25 9.61 4.30
CA VAL A 8 6.48 8.95 3.01
C VAL A 8 7.32 7.70 3.25
N ALA A 9 6.87 6.57 2.73
CA ALA A 9 7.55 5.30 2.91
C ALA A 9 8.93 5.35 2.25
N ARG A 10 9.95 5.10 3.07
CA ARG A 10 11.33 4.87 2.64
C ARG A 10 11.76 3.49 3.10
N HIS A 11 12.82 2.97 2.47
CA HIS A 11 13.46 1.75 2.92
C HIS A 11 14.09 1.98 4.30
N ARG A 12 13.95 1.01 5.19
CA ARG A 12 14.58 0.95 6.50
C ARG A 12 15.40 -0.33 6.57
N GLU A 13 16.52 -0.29 7.28
CA GLU A 13 17.42 -1.44 7.41
C GLU A 13 16.73 -2.68 8.02
N ALA A 14 15.79 -2.45 8.94
CA ALA A 14 15.01 -3.51 9.59
C ALA A 14 13.80 -4.00 8.76
N ASP A 15 13.58 -3.51 7.54
CA ASP A 15 12.45 -3.96 6.73
C ASP A 15 12.64 -5.40 6.25
N ALA A 16 11.55 -6.17 6.30
CA ALA A 16 11.52 -7.47 5.64
C ALA A 16 11.73 -7.30 4.11
N PRO A 17 12.39 -8.26 3.44
CA PRO A 17 12.63 -8.18 1.99
C PRO A 17 11.38 -7.88 1.15
N ALA A 18 10.24 -8.46 1.52
CA ALA A 18 8.95 -8.20 0.87
C ALA A 18 8.49 -6.73 1.00
N THR A 19 8.77 -6.10 2.15
CA THR A 19 8.43 -4.68 2.38
C THR A 19 9.33 -3.78 1.54
N THR A 20 10.63 -4.05 1.52
CA THR A 20 11.60 -3.34 0.69
C THR A 20 11.22 -3.44 -0.79
N ALA A 21 10.92 -4.64 -1.27
CA ALA A 21 10.49 -4.86 -2.66
C ALA A 21 9.19 -4.13 -3.00
N ALA A 22 8.20 -4.15 -2.10
CA ALA A 22 6.94 -3.46 -2.30
C ALA A 22 7.10 -1.93 -2.38
N ILE A 23 7.88 -1.33 -1.47
CA ILE A 23 8.13 0.12 -1.49
C ILE A 23 8.86 0.50 -2.78
N ALA A 24 9.93 -0.22 -3.13
CA ALA A 24 10.67 0.03 -4.37
C ALA A 24 9.75 -0.02 -5.61
N ALA A 25 8.92 -1.06 -5.72
CA ALA A 25 8.02 -1.23 -6.85
C ALA A 25 6.94 -0.13 -6.93
N LEU A 26 6.34 0.24 -5.80
CA LEU A 26 5.30 1.26 -5.75
C LEU A 26 5.86 2.65 -6.09
N LEU A 27 7.02 3.01 -5.52
CA LEU A 27 7.70 4.27 -5.82
C LEU A 27 8.16 4.33 -7.28
N ALA A 28 8.71 3.24 -7.82
CA ALA A 28 9.11 3.15 -9.23
C ALA A 28 7.91 3.32 -10.19
N ALA A 29 6.72 2.87 -9.77
CA ALA A 29 5.48 3.07 -10.50
C ALA A 29 4.82 4.44 -10.25
N GLY A 30 5.45 5.33 -9.48
CA GLY A 30 4.99 6.69 -9.23
C GLY A 30 3.87 6.80 -8.20
N TYR A 31 3.60 5.74 -7.42
CA TYR A 31 2.63 5.80 -6.33
C TYR A 31 3.25 6.40 -5.08
N ASP A 32 2.49 7.28 -4.43
CA ASP A 32 2.78 7.70 -3.07
C ASP A 32 2.44 6.57 -2.10
N VAL A 33 3.37 6.27 -1.20
CA VAL A 33 3.23 5.22 -0.20
C VAL A 33 3.58 5.81 1.14
N ARG A 34 2.80 5.48 2.16
CA ARG A 34 2.92 6.04 3.51
C ARG A 34 3.11 4.95 4.55
N ARG A 35 3.80 5.29 5.64
CA ARG A 35 3.96 4.42 6.81
C ARG A 35 3.13 4.90 7.98
N PRO A 36 2.15 4.11 8.44
CA PRO A 36 1.46 4.37 9.70
C PRO A 36 2.44 4.24 10.88
N ALA A 37 2.44 5.21 11.80
CA ALA A 37 3.32 5.20 12.97
C ALA A 37 3.03 4.04 13.94
N ASN A 38 1.80 3.54 13.93
CA ASN A 38 1.31 2.49 14.82
C ASN A 38 1.42 1.07 14.24
N ASN A 39 1.86 0.90 12.99
CA ASN A 39 2.00 -0.42 12.37
C ASN A 39 3.13 -0.45 11.33
N ALA A 40 4.29 -0.97 11.74
CA ALA A 40 5.49 -1.02 10.91
C ALA A 40 5.38 -1.98 9.70
N HIS A 41 4.45 -2.94 9.74
CA HIS A 41 4.26 -3.94 8.68
C HIS A 41 3.20 -3.52 7.65
N GLN A 42 2.56 -2.38 7.86
CA GLN A 42 1.51 -1.85 7.00
C GLN A 42 2.08 -0.73 6.13
N LEU A 43 1.79 -0.80 4.84
CA LEU A 43 1.94 0.31 3.91
C LEU A 43 0.56 0.87 3.58
N LYS A 44 0.42 2.19 3.65
CA LYS A 44 -0.80 2.88 3.28
C LYS A 44 -0.57 3.48 1.89
N VAL A 45 -1.31 3.05 0.89
CA VAL A 45 -1.06 3.39 -0.53
C VAL A 45 -2.06 4.42 -1.03
N THR A 46 -3.22 4.52 -0.37
CA THR A 46 -4.16 5.62 -0.52
C THR A 46 -4.79 5.92 0.84
N ALA A 47 -5.63 6.96 0.94
CA ALA A 47 -6.33 7.26 2.19
C ALA A 47 -7.15 6.09 2.75
N SER A 48 -7.65 5.20 1.89
CA SER A 48 -8.47 4.05 2.30
C SER A 48 -7.79 2.69 2.06
N LEU A 49 -6.74 2.60 1.25
CA LEU A 49 -6.13 1.31 0.89
C LEU A 49 -4.83 1.05 1.67
N SER A 50 -4.81 -0.08 2.36
CA SER A 50 -3.66 -0.60 3.08
C SER A 50 -3.16 -1.89 2.43
N TYR A 51 -1.84 -2.06 2.44
CA TYR A 51 -1.15 -3.25 1.94
C TYR A 51 -0.20 -3.78 3.02
N TYR A 52 -0.19 -5.10 3.21
CA TYR A 52 0.71 -5.80 4.12
C TYR A 52 1.68 -6.65 3.29
N PRO A 53 2.91 -6.15 3.01
CA PRO A 53 3.79 -6.78 2.02
C PRO A 53 4.19 -8.21 2.32
N THR A 54 4.35 -8.54 3.61
CA THR A 54 4.77 -9.87 4.05
C THR A 54 3.70 -10.94 3.83
N THR A 55 2.42 -10.58 3.94
CA THR A 55 1.29 -11.51 3.75
C THR A 55 0.57 -11.32 2.42
N GLY A 56 0.92 -10.27 1.67
CA GLY A 56 0.25 -9.86 0.45
C GLY A 56 -1.16 -9.30 0.67
N VAL A 57 -1.61 -9.12 1.92
CA VAL A 57 -3.00 -8.76 2.21
C VAL A 57 -3.28 -7.31 1.82
N LEU A 58 -4.44 -7.12 1.17
CA LEU A 58 -4.98 -5.81 0.83
C LEU A 58 -6.21 -5.54 1.67
N PHE A 59 -6.30 -4.35 2.25
CA PHE A 59 -7.42 -3.97 3.10
C PHE A 59 -7.90 -2.58 2.76
N VAL A 60 -9.21 -2.46 2.53
CA VAL A 60 -9.88 -1.17 2.31
C VAL A 60 -10.55 -0.77 3.61
N ASP A 61 -10.28 0.44 4.08
CA ASP A 61 -10.91 0.98 5.29
C ASP A 61 -12.44 0.91 5.17
N GLY A 62 -13.10 0.37 6.20
CA GLY A 62 -14.55 0.16 6.22
C GLY A 62 -15.00 -1.19 5.64
N HIS A 63 -14.13 -1.96 5.00
CA HIS A 63 -14.47 -3.33 4.58
C HIS A 63 -14.20 -4.32 5.73
N ALA A 64 -15.10 -5.28 5.91
CA ALA A 64 -14.95 -6.30 6.95
C ALA A 64 -13.90 -7.38 6.59
N LYS A 65 -13.63 -7.56 5.29
CA LYS A 65 -12.75 -8.62 4.77
C LYS A 65 -11.64 -8.03 3.91
N PRO A 66 -10.45 -8.64 3.91
CA PRO A 66 -9.40 -8.29 2.97
C PRO A 66 -9.85 -8.52 1.53
N LEU A 67 -9.27 -7.77 0.60
CA LEU A 67 -9.52 -7.96 -0.82
C LEU A 67 -8.83 -9.23 -1.31
N GLU A 68 -9.49 -9.87 -2.28
CA GLU A 68 -8.91 -10.90 -3.13
C GLU A 68 -8.95 -10.38 -4.58
N PRO A 69 -7.93 -10.68 -5.41
CA PRO A 69 -6.71 -11.43 -5.08
C PRO A 69 -5.74 -10.65 -4.17
N ARG A 70 -4.74 -11.35 -3.63
CA ARG A 70 -3.66 -10.79 -2.78
C ARG A 70 -2.38 -10.51 -3.58
N GLY A 71 -1.45 -9.82 -2.92
CA GLY A 71 -0.09 -9.60 -3.40
C GLY A 71 0.09 -8.27 -4.11
N LEU A 72 1.33 -8.03 -4.53
CA LEU A 72 1.73 -6.78 -5.16
C LEU A 72 1.07 -6.58 -6.54
N GLU A 73 0.88 -7.65 -7.31
CA GLU A 73 0.19 -7.59 -8.60
C GLU A 73 -1.28 -7.19 -8.43
N ALA A 74 -1.97 -7.77 -7.45
CA ALA A 74 -3.34 -7.42 -7.11
C ALA A 74 -3.46 -5.97 -6.64
N LEU A 75 -2.49 -5.49 -5.85
CA LEU A 75 -2.41 -4.09 -5.44
C LEU A 75 -2.39 -3.17 -6.66
N PHE A 76 -1.51 -3.44 -7.62
CA PHE A 76 -1.44 -2.64 -8.84
C PHE A 76 -2.70 -2.72 -9.69
N ALA A 77 -3.37 -3.86 -9.75
CA ALA A 77 -4.65 -3.98 -10.45
C ALA A 77 -5.73 -3.08 -9.82
N VAL A 78 -5.80 -3.03 -8.49
CA VAL A 78 -6.71 -2.14 -7.75
C VAL A 78 -6.36 -0.68 -8.02
N LEU A 79 -5.09 -0.30 -7.90
CA LEU A 79 -4.65 1.09 -8.10
C LEU A 79 -4.93 1.60 -9.52
N ARG A 80 -4.65 0.78 -10.55
CA ARG A 80 -4.98 1.11 -11.94
C ARG A 80 -6.48 1.29 -12.15
N SER A 81 -7.29 0.43 -11.54
CA SER A 81 -8.76 0.51 -11.65
C SER A 81 -9.29 1.81 -11.03
N VAL A 82 -8.77 2.21 -9.88
CA VAL A 82 -9.12 3.47 -9.22
C VAL A 82 -8.69 4.69 -10.05
N GLN A 83 -7.50 4.65 -10.66
CA GLN A 83 -7.02 5.74 -11.50
C GLN A 83 -7.87 5.89 -12.77
N LEU A 84 -8.22 4.77 -13.44
CA LEU A 84 -9.09 4.79 -14.61
C LEU A 84 -10.49 5.34 -14.31
N ALA A 85 -11.03 5.07 -13.11
CA ALA A 85 -12.33 5.59 -12.70
C ALA A 85 -12.34 7.12 -12.49
N ARG A 86 -11.17 7.75 -12.28
CA ARG A 86 -11.04 9.20 -12.07
C ARG A 86 -10.78 9.98 -13.37
N SER A 87 -10.43 9.30 -14.45
CA SER A 87 -10.14 9.92 -15.76
C SER A 87 -11.35 9.99 -16.69
N ARG A 88 -12.54 9.65 -16.20
CA ARG A 88 -13.82 9.75 -16.93
C ARG A 88 -14.66 10.86 -16.31
#